data_AF-A0A0E4HAS8-F1
#
_entry.id   AF-A0A0E4HAS8-F1
#
_cell.length_a   1.000
_cell.length_b   1.000
_cell.length_c   1.000
_cell.angle_alpha   90.00
_cell.angle_beta   90.00
_cell.angle_gamma   90.00
#
_symmetry.space_group_name_H-M   'P 1'
#
loop_
_entity.id
_entity.type
_entity.pdbx_description
1 polymer ?
#
loop_
_entity_poly.entity_id
_entity_poly.type
_entity_poly.pdbx_seq_one_letter_code
_entity_poly.pdbx_strand_id
1 'polypeptide(L)'
;MKNQLSLLAASLILGLSIITGCMIISKERTEGSGQAAEAQTTENKLLLTLQETAALLGISEDQVMNIMKAENSLLSNDGPFGGTKIPYIKVDDQFLFTKAGLLEWAQAATSGKRVYSGTKMLK
;
A
#
# COMPACT_ATOMS: atom_id res chain seq x y z
N MET A 1 44.32 30.57 29.10
CA MET A 1 43.39 29.42 29.23
C MET A 1 41.96 29.67 28.71
N LYS A 2 41.63 30.83 28.10
CA LYS A 2 40.27 31.15 27.64
C LYS A 2 39.88 30.46 26.31
N ASN A 3 40.87 30.19 25.45
CA ASN A 3 40.64 29.69 24.09
C ASN A 3 40.27 28.19 24.07
N GLN A 4 40.72 27.43 25.07
CA GLN A 4 40.41 26.00 25.22
C GLN A 4 38.92 25.77 25.55
N LEU A 5 38.33 26.66 26.36
CA LEU A 5 36.90 26.60 26.70
C LEU A 5 36.02 26.89 25.47
N SER A 6 36.44 27.85 24.64
CA SER A 6 35.74 28.19 23.39
C SER A 6 35.78 27.04 22.37
N LEU A 7 36.92 26.34 22.29
CA LEU A 7 37.09 25.18 21.42
C LEU A 7 36.22 23.99 21.88
N LEU A 8 36.09 23.79 23.20
CA LEU A 8 35.23 22.77 23.80
C LEU A 8 33.73 23.08 23.57
N ALA A 9 33.34 24.35 23.71
CA ALA A 9 31.96 24.78 23.47
C ALA A 9 31.55 24.64 21.99
N ALA A 10 32.44 24.99 21.06
CA ALA A 10 32.18 24.86 19.62
C ALA A 10 32.00 23.40 19.19
N SER A 11 32.85 22.49 19.70
CA SER A 11 32.74 21.05 19.44
C SER A 11 31.41 20.46 19.94
N LEU A 12 30.96 20.88 21.11
CA LEU A 12 29.71 20.43 21.71
C LEU A 12 28.48 20.84 20.86
N ILE A 13 28.47 22.08 20.37
CA ILE A 13 27.38 22.62 19.55
C ILE A 13 27.31 21.92 18.19
N LEU A 14 28.47 21.63 17.58
CA LEU A 14 28.54 20.93 16.30
C LEU A 14 28.02 19.48 16.44
N GLY A 15 28.40 18.79 17.52
CA GLY A 15 27.93 17.42 17.81
C GLY A 15 26.41 17.34 18.00
N LEU A 16 25.84 18.26 18.78
CA LEU A 16 24.38 18.33 19.01
C LEU A 16 23.59 18.57 17.72
N SER A 17 24.13 19.40 16.82
CA SER A 17 23.46 19.73 15.55
C SER A 17 23.40 18.52 14.60
N ILE A 18 24.48 17.72 14.56
CA ILE A 18 24.57 16.51 13.72
C ILE A 18 23.59 15.44 14.24
N ILE A 19 23.55 15.20 15.54
CA ILE A 19 22.65 14.19 16.15
C ILE A 19 21.19 14.55 15.87
N THR A 20 20.82 15.82 16.02
CA THR A 20 19.45 16.29 15.78
C THR A 20 19.06 16.19 14.29
N GLY A 21 19.99 16.54 13.38
CA GLY A 21 19.79 16.39 11.94
C GLY A 21 19.61 14.93 11.50
N CYS A 22 20.43 14.01 12.04
CA CYS A 22 20.29 12.58 11.78
C CYS A 22 18.97 12.01 12.32
N MET A 23 18.47 12.49 13.46
CA MET A 23 17.23 11.97 14.03
C MET A 23 15.99 12.37 13.22
N ILE A 24 15.97 13.58 12.65
CA ILE A 24 14.89 14.06 11.76
C ILE A 24 14.92 13.27 10.43
N ILE A 25 16.09 13.10 9.82
CA ILE A 25 16.24 12.35 8.57
C ILE A 25 15.89 10.85 8.75
N SER A 26 16.21 10.28 9.91
CA SER A 26 15.89 8.88 10.22
C SER A 26 14.39 8.68 10.45
N LYS A 27 13.68 9.68 10.97
CA LYS A 27 12.23 9.58 11.20
C LYS A 27 11.44 9.60 9.89
N GLU A 28 11.84 10.41 8.91
CA GLU A 28 11.27 10.34 7.54
C GLU A 28 11.62 9.03 6.83
N ARG A 29 12.81 8.46 7.09
CA ARG A 29 13.18 7.16 6.51
C ARG A 29 12.51 5.97 7.21
N THR A 30 12.11 6.03 8.47
CA THR A 30 11.35 4.91 9.06
C THR A 30 9.92 4.85 8.53
N GLU A 31 9.33 5.98 8.13
CA GLU A 31 7.99 6.01 7.50
C GLU A 31 8.06 5.74 5.98
N GLY A 32 9.16 6.08 5.28
CA GLY A 32 9.31 5.88 3.83
C GLY A 32 10.24 4.74 3.36
N SER A 33 11.10 4.18 4.21
CA SER A 33 12.11 3.17 3.79
C SER A 33 11.59 1.72 3.83
N GLY A 34 10.39 1.48 4.34
CA GLY A 34 9.72 0.19 4.16
C GLY A 34 9.27 -0.05 2.72
N GLN A 35 8.95 1.02 1.97
CA GLN A 35 8.40 0.92 0.61
C GLN A 35 9.48 0.94 -0.49
N ALA A 36 10.67 1.51 -0.24
CA ALA A 36 11.68 1.67 -1.29
C ALA A 36 12.50 0.39 -1.57
N ALA A 37 12.56 -0.56 -0.63
CA ALA A 37 13.27 -1.83 -0.83
C ALA A 37 12.42 -2.87 -1.59
N GLU A 38 11.10 -2.72 -1.65
CA GLU A 38 10.20 -3.68 -2.31
C GLU A 38 10.04 -3.41 -3.82
N ALA A 39 10.31 -2.19 -4.28
CA ALA A 39 10.08 -1.78 -5.67
C ALA A 39 10.97 -2.50 -6.71
N GLN A 40 12.07 -3.16 -6.30
CA GLN A 40 12.94 -3.91 -7.21
C GLN A 40 12.57 -5.40 -7.32
N THR A 41 11.62 -5.91 -6.53
CA THR A 41 11.22 -7.34 -6.55
C THR A 41 9.81 -7.58 -7.09
N THR A 42 9.13 -6.54 -7.61
CA THR A 42 7.75 -6.64 -8.09
C THR A 42 7.61 -7.45 -9.40
N GLU A 43 8.65 -7.55 -10.22
CA GLU A 43 8.59 -8.27 -11.51
C GLU A 43 8.31 -9.79 -11.38
N ASN A 44 8.74 -10.43 -10.28
CA ASN A 44 8.54 -11.87 -10.02
C ASN A 44 7.59 -12.16 -8.85
N LYS A 45 6.91 -11.15 -8.32
CA LYS A 45 6.04 -11.31 -7.16
C LYS A 45 4.71 -11.94 -7.60
N LEU A 46 4.43 -13.16 -7.13
CA LEU A 46 3.17 -13.86 -7.38
C LEU A 46 1.96 -13.16 -6.72
N LEU A 47 2.21 -12.52 -5.57
CA LEU A 47 1.22 -11.86 -4.74
C LEU A 47 1.51 -10.36 -4.63
N LEU A 48 0.56 -9.53 -5.02
CA LEU A 48 0.64 -8.08 -4.99
C LEU A 48 -0.04 -7.55 -3.72
N THR A 49 0.49 -6.49 -3.13
CA THR A 49 -0.19 -5.76 -2.07
C THR A 49 -1.36 -4.94 -2.63
N LEU A 50 -2.16 -4.33 -1.75
CA LEU A 50 -3.21 -3.39 -2.14
C LEU A 50 -2.68 -2.25 -3.02
N GLN A 51 -1.54 -1.68 -2.64
CA GLN A 51 -0.90 -0.58 -3.35
C GLN A 51 -0.38 -1.02 -4.73
N GLU A 52 0.27 -2.18 -4.82
CA GLU A 52 0.72 -2.73 -6.11
C GLU A 52 -0.48 -3.08 -7.01
N THR A 53 -1.58 -3.55 -6.43
CA THR A 53 -2.83 -3.85 -7.15
C THR A 53 -3.48 -2.58 -7.70
N ALA A 54 -3.53 -1.52 -6.89
CA ALA A 54 -4.01 -0.20 -7.30
C ALA A 54 -3.17 0.35 -8.47
N ALA A 55 -1.84 0.23 -8.37
CA ALA A 55 -0.93 0.61 -9.44
C ALA A 55 -1.13 -0.23 -10.72
N LEU A 56 -1.29 -1.56 -10.59
CA LEU A 56 -1.52 -2.47 -11.72
C LEU A 56 -2.83 -2.17 -12.45
N LEU A 57 -3.91 -1.92 -11.70
CA LEU A 57 -5.23 -1.62 -12.22
C LEU A 57 -5.39 -0.15 -12.68
N GLY A 58 -4.43 0.72 -12.34
CA GLY A 58 -4.50 2.15 -12.64
C GLY A 58 -5.60 2.90 -11.89
N ILE A 59 -5.97 2.43 -10.69
CA ILE A 59 -7.02 3.02 -9.84
C ILE A 59 -6.46 3.32 -8.44
N SER A 60 -7.18 4.07 -7.60
CA SER A 60 -6.72 4.31 -6.23
C SER A 60 -6.97 3.12 -5.31
N GLU A 61 -6.19 3.03 -4.23
CA GLU A 61 -6.34 2.00 -3.19
C GLU A 61 -7.75 2.00 -2.59
N ASP A 62 -8.34 3.18 -2.40
CA ASP A 62 -9.72 3.32 -1.94
C ASP A 62 -10.72 2.70 -2.91
N GLN A 63 -10.49 2.81 -4.22
CA GLN A 63 -11.35 2.18 -5.22
C GLN A 63 -11.23 0.65 -5.17
N VAL A 64 -10.02 0.11 -5.02
CA VAL A 64 -9.81 -1.34 -4.81
C VAL A 64 -10.54 -1.81 -3.55
N MET A 65 -10.42 -1.07 -2.46
CA MET A 65 -11.08 -1.36 -1.19
C MET A 65 -12.61 -1.29 -1.30
N ASN A 66 -13.13 -0.32 -2.06
CA ASN A 66 -14.56 -0.17 -2.34
C ASN A 66 -15.10 -1.36 -3.12
N ILE A 67 -14.37 -1.83 -4.13
CA ILE A 67 -14.70 -3.06 -4.89
C ILE A 67 -14.77 -4.26 -3.95
N MET A 68 -13.76 -4.46 -3.10
CA MET A 68 -13.75 -5.57 -2.14
C MET A 68 -14.96 -5.51 -1.19
N LYS A 69 -15.28 -4.33 -0.67
CA LYS A 69 -16.44 -4.12 0.21
C LYS A 69 -17.76 -4.37 -0.53
N ALA A 70 -17.87 -3.94 -1.79
CA ALA A 70 -19.05 -4.14 -2.62
C ALA A 70 -19.28 -5.62 -2.96
N GLU A 71 -18.23 -6.37 -3.30
CA GLU A 71 -18.35 -7.79 -3.56
C GLU A 71 -18.62 -8.61 -2.28
N ASN A 72 -18.09 -8.18 -1.14
CA ASN A 72 -18.35 -8.82 0.16
C ASN A 72 -19.77 -8.51 0.71
N SER A 73 -20.30 -7.31 0.46
CA SER A 73 -21.64 -6.92 0.92
C SER A 73 -22.74 -7.68 0.18
N LEU A 74 -22.54 -7.99 -1.10
CA LEU A 74 -23.42 -8.87 -1.89
C LEU A 74 -23.52 -10.28 -1.31
N LEU A 75 -22.42 -10.83 -0.78
CA LEU A 75 -22.43 -12.16 -0.13
C LEU A 75 -23.30 -12.22 1.12
N SER A 76 -23.37 -11.10 1.84
CA SER A 76 -24.11 -11.03 3.09
C SER A 76 -25.61 -10.81 2.87
N ASN A 77 -26.03 -10.30 1.70
CA ASN A 77 -27.42 -9.89 1.46
C ASN A 77 -28.14 -10.62 0.30
N ASP A 78 -27.46 -11.05 -0.77
CA ASP A 78 -28.13 -11.39 -2.04
C ASP A 78 -27.86 -12.83 -2.57
N GLY A 79 -27.29 -13.72 -1.74
CA GLY A 79 -27.05 -15.12 -2.11
C GLY A 79 -25.74 -15.36 -2.87
N PRO A 80 -25.54 -16.56 -3.47
CA PRO A 80 -24.25 -16.94 -4.05
C PRO A 80 -23.89 -16.01 -5.22
N PHE A 81 -22.82 -15.25 -5.05
CA PHE A 81 -22.27 -14.35 -6.06
C PHE A 81 -21.97 -15.11 -7.36
N GLY A 82 -22.71 -14.81 -8.43
CA GLY A 82 -22.68 -15.53 -9.70
C GLY A 82 -21.50 -15.18 -10.63
N GLY A 83 -20.46 -14.52 -10.15
CA GLY A 83 -19.33 -14.06 -10.97
C GLY A 83 -17.95 -14.35 -10.38
N THR A 84 -16.90 -14.10 -11.18
CA THR A 84 -15.50 -14.11 -10.71
C THR A 84 -15.29 -12.94 -9.75
N LYS A 85 -15.01 -13.21 -8.47
CA LYS A 85 -14.68 -12.19 -7.47
C LYS A 85 -13.26 -11.68 -7.63
N ILE A 86 -12.97 -10.53 -7.04
CA ILE A 86 -11.60 -10.05 -6.91
C ILE A 86 -10.83 -11.08 -6.08
N PRO A 87 -9.77 -11.69 -6.64
CA PRO A 87 -9.06 -12.77 -5.97
C PRO A 87 -8.06 -12.16 -4.99
N TYR A 88 -8.47 -12.12 -3.73
CA TYR A 88 -7.63 -11.70 -2.62
C TYR A 88 -7.52 -12.80 -1.58
N ILE A 89 -6.40 -12.82 -0.89
CA ILE A 89 -6.20 -13.55 0.35
C ILE A 89 -5.90 -12.53 1.45
N LYS A 90 -6.41 -12.77 2.66
CA LYS A 90 -6.03 -12.00 3.84
C LYS A 90 -4.97 -12.80 4.59
N VAL A 91 -3.77 -12.25 4.72
CA VAL A 91 -2.71 -12.80 5.57
C VAL A 91 -2.49 -11.79 6.68
N ASP A 92 -2.80 -12.19 7.91
CA ASP A 92 -2.89 -11.31 9.08
C ASP A 92 -3.82 -10.10 8.83
N ASP A 93 -3.25 -8.89 8.70
CA ASP A 93 -3.96 -7.64 8.40
C ASP A 93 -3.64 -7.08 7.02
N GLN A 94 -2.98 -7.86 6.16
CA GLN A 94 -2.64 -7.48 4.80
C GLN A 94 -3.51 -8.20 3.78
N PHE A 95 -3.99 -7.45 2.80
CA PHE A 95 -4.66 -7.99 1.62
C PHE A 95 -3.63 -8.20 0.52
N LEU A 96 -3.52 -9.46 0.09
CA LEU A 96 -2.64 -9.88 -0.98
C LEU A 96 -3.47 -10.39 -2.16
N PHE A 97 -3.05 -10.05 -3.36
CA PHE A 97 -3.80 -10.31 -4.59
C PHE A 97 -2.93 -11.06 -5.59
N THR A 98 -3.47 -12.06 -6.26
CA THR A 98 -2.70 -12.77 -7.29
C THR A 98 -2.76 -11.99 -8.60
N LYS A 99 -1.60 -11.70 -9.21
CA LYS A 99 -1.54 -10.97 -10.50
C LYS A 99 -2.37 -11.64 -11.60
N ALA A 100 -2.26 -12.95 -11.76
CA ALA A 100 -3.02 -13.72 -12.74
C ALA A 100 -4.54 -13.60 -12.51
N GLY A 101 -4.96 -13.73 -11.25
CA GLY A 101 -6.37 -13.62 -10.88
C GLY A 101 -6.92 -12.20 -11.08
N LEU A 102 -6.12 -11.16 -10.81
CA LEU A 102 -6.53 -9.77 -11.04
C LEU A 102 -6.79 -9.49 -12.52
N LEU A 103 -5.99 -10.05 -13.43
CA LEU A 103 -6.20 -9.92 -14.86
C LEU A 103 -7.49 -10.61 -15.32
N GLU A 104 -7.72 -11.84 -14.86
CA GLU A 104 -8.97 -12.57 -15.16
C GLU A 104 -10.20 -11.85 -14.59
N TRP A 105 -10.11 -11.36 -13.35
CA TRP A 105 -11.16 -10.57 -12.73
C TRP A 105 -11.40 -9.27 -13.50
N ALA A 106 -10.37 -8.55 -13.92
CA ALA A 106 -10.52 -7.30 -14.67
C ALA A 106 -11.20 -7.56 -16.02
N GLN A 107 -10.85 -8.65 -16.71
CA GLN A 107 -11.52 -9.06 -17.95
C GLN A 107 -12.99 -9.45 -17.69
N ALA A 108 -13.29 -10.19 -16.62
CA ALA A 108 -14.65 -10.55 -16.25
C ALA A 108 -15.48 -9.34 -15.81
N ALA A 109 -14.89 -8.40 -15.07
CA ALA A 109 -15.53 -7.20 -14.57
C ALA A 109 -15.87 -6.22 -15.71
N THR A 110 -14.95 -6.04 -16.65
CA THR A 110 -15.18 -5.24 -17.85
C THR A 110 -16.21 -5.89 -18.78
N SER A 111 -16.12 -7.21 -18.99
CA SER A 111 -17.09 -7.96 -19.82
C SER A 111 -18.50 -7.95 -19.22
N GLY A 112 -18.59 -8.07 -17.90
CA GLY A 112 -19.83 -7.98 -17.14
C GLY A 112 -20.37 -6.55 -16.99
N LYS A 113 -19.62 -5.54 -17.46
CA LYS A 113 -19.92 -4.11 -17.28
C LYS A 113 -20.25 -3.78 -15.81
N ARG A 114 -19.48 -4.35 -14.89
CA ARG A 114 -19.72 -4.20 -13.46
C ARG A 114 -19.55 -2.74 -13.05
N VAL A 115 -20.50 -2.22 -12.30
CA VAL A 115 -20.45 -0.83 -11.82
C VAL A 115 -20.37 -0.83 -10.30
N TYR A 116 -19.30 -0.26 -9.77
CA TYR A 116 -19.10 -0.10 -8.33
C TYR A 116 -19.35 1.36 -7.95
N SER A 117 -20.12 1.59 -6.90
CA SER A 117 -20.36 2.90 -6.32
C SER A 117 -20.28 2.81 -4.80
N GLY A 118 -19.16 3.28 -4.25
CA GLY A 118 -18.86 3.12 -2.82
C GLY A 118 -18.81 1.66 -2.42
N THR A 119 -19.63 1.26 -1.44
CA THR A 119 -19.68 -0.12 -0.91
C THR A 119 -20.74 -1.00 -1.58
N LYS A 120 -21.26 -0.58 -2.74
CA LYS A 120 -22.32 -1.29 -3.47
C LYS A 120 -21.92 -1.52 -4.92
N MET A 121 -22.23 -2.72 -5.40
CA MET A 121 -22.21 -3.05 -6.82
C MET A 121 -23.61 -2.80 -7.37
N LEU A 122 -23.71 -1.94 -8.38
CA LEU A 122 -24.97 -1.49 -8.95
C LEU A 122 -25.46 -2.38 -10.10
N LYS A 123 -24.56 -3.17 -10.69
CA LYS A 123 -24.84 -4.00 -11.86
C LYS A 123 -23.76 -5.06 -12.04
#